data_AF-A0A398CLE8-F1
#
_entry.id   AF-A0A398CLE8-F1
#
_cell.length_a   1.000
_cell.length_b   1.000
_cell.length_c   1.000
_cell.angle_alpha   90.00
_cell.angle_beta   90.00
_cell.angle_gamma   90.00
#
_symmetry.space_group_name_H-M   'P 1'
#
loop_
_entity.id
_entity.type
_entity.pdbx_description
1 polymer ?
#
loop_
_entity_poly.entity_id
_entity_poly.type
_entity_poly.pdbx_seq_one_letter_code
_entity_poly.pdbx_strand_id
1 'polypeptide(L)'
;MSVIGNRKKTEQEYLEIAVSLAKKFAEDAAERDKAGGTPKAQRDWIRESGLLKLIIPEEYGGDGQSWTLALRIVREFAKEDAAVAHLFGYHLAVLANFNRVGTAAQRKHFLTKTAENGWFWGNTANSRGASKLTAVGKTANIF
;
A
#
# COMPACT_ATOMS: atom_id res chain seq x y z
N MET A 1 34.05 1.95 -0.73
CA MET A 1 32.72 1.32 -0.81
C MET A 1 31.70 2.42 -1.00
N SER A 2 31.13 2.56 -2.20
CA SER A 2 30.19 3.63 -2.51
C SER A 2 28.86 3.35 -1.84
N VAL A 3 28.45 4.21 -0.90
CA VAL A 3 27.06 4.29 -0.46
C VAL A 3 26.30 4.95 -1.60
N ILE A 4 25.84 4.15 -2.56
CA ILE A 4 24.86 4.62 -3.54
C ILE A 4 23.56 4.82 -2.75
N GLY A 5 23.39 6.02 -2.18
CA GLY A 5 22.13 6.45 -1.63
C GLY A 5 21.07 6.30 -2.72
N ASN A 6 20.10 5.42 -2.50
CA ASN A 6 19.09 5.12 -3.52
C ASN A 6 18.37 6.42 -3.89
N ARG A 7 18.46 6.83 -5.15
CA ARG A 7 17.79 8.04 -5.65
C ARG A 7 16.29 7.92 -5.40
N LYS A 8 15.67 9.01 -4.93
CA LYS A 8 14.20 9.08 -4.84
C LYS A 8 13.58 9.05 -6.23
N LYS A 9 12.58 8.19 -6.39
CA LYS A 9 11.72 8.18 -7.58
C LYS A 9 10.94 9.50 -7.66
N THR A 10 10.79 10.01 -8.87
CA THR A 10 9.91 11.14 -9.19
C THR A 10 8.44 10.72 -9.16
N GLU A 11 7.53 11.70 -9.13
CA GLU A 11 6.09 11.41 -9.24
C GLU A 11 5.76 10.63 -10.53
N GLN A 12 6.45 10.94 -11.63
CA GLN A 12 6.26 10.28 -12.91
C GLN A 12 6.69 8.80 -12.86
N GLU A 13 7.84 8.49 -12.25
CA GLU A 13 8.29 7.11 -12.06
C GLU A 13 7.30 6.28 -11.23
N TYR A 14 6.65 6.88 -10.22
CA TYR A 14 5.60 6.19 -9.45
C TYR A 14 4.33 5.93 -10.28
N LEU A 15 3.95 6.87 -11.14
CA LEU A 15 2.81 6.68 -12.04
C LEU A 15 3.09 5.61 -13.09
N GLU A 16 4.30 5.55 -13.61
CA GLU A 16 4.71 4.49 -14.55
C GLU A 16 4.66 3.11 -13.91
N ILE A 17 5.14 2.99 -12.67
CA ILE A 17 4.98 1.78 -11.86
C ILE A 17 3.50 1.43 -11.71
N ALA A 18 2.65 2.40 -11.36
CA ALA A 18 1.23 2.17 -11.18
C ALA A 18 0.54 1.71 -12.47
N VAL A 19 0.84 2.34 -13.60
CA VAL A 19 0.32 1.96 -14.93
C VAL A 19 0.79 0.56 -15.32
N SER A 20 2.07 0.23 -15.08
CA SER A 20 2.59 -1.11 -15.37
C SER A 20 1.92 -2.20 -14.52
N LEU A 21 1.67 -1.91 -13.24
CA LEU A 21 0.96 -2.83 -12.35
C LEU A 21 -0.52 -2.97 -12.76
N ALA A 22 -1.19 -1.87 -13.08
CA ALA A 22 -2.58 -1.88 -13.52
C ALA A 22 -2.77 -2.77 -14.76
N LYS A 23 -1.90 -2.64 -15.76
CA LYS A 23 -1.88 -3.54 -16.94
C LYS A 23 -1.75 -5.01 -16.57
N LYS A 24 -0.90 -5.31 -15.58
CA LYS A 24 -0.71 -6.68 -15.08
C LYS A 24 -1.91 -7.19 -14.29
N PHE A 25 -2.62 -6.32 -13.57
CA PHE A 25 -3.87 -6.69 -12.89
C PHE A 25 -4.97 -7.01 -13.90
N ALA A 26 -5.03 -6.28 -15.02
CA ALA A 26 -6.02 -6.48 -16.08
C ALA A 26 -5.96 -7.88 -16.71
N GLU A 27 -4.81 -8.56 -16.64
CA GLU A 27 -4.64 -9.92 -17.19
C GLU A 27 -5.55 -10.97 -16.53
N ASP A 28 -5.94 -10.77 -15.27
CA ASP A 28 -6.73 -11.75 -14.49
C ASP A 28 -7.88 -11.15 -13.68
N ALA A 29 -8.14 -9.84 -13.79
CA ALA A 29 -9.06 -9.13 -12.92
C ALA A 29 -10.49 -9.70 -12.96
N ALA A 30 -11.03 -9.97 -14.15
CA ALA A 30 -12.40 -10.45 -14.31
C ALA A 30 -12.59 -11.88 -13.78
N GLU A 31 -11.67 -12.78 -14.12
CA GLU A 31 -11.68 -14.16 -13.66
C GLU A 31 -11.53 -14.24 -12.15
N ARG A 32 -10.63 -13.44 -11.57
CA ARG A 32 -10.39 -13.40 -10.13
C ARG A 32 -11.54 -12.76 -9.36
N ASP A 33 -12.14 -11.69 -9.87
CA ASP A 33 -13.32 -11.09 -9.25
C ASP A 33 -14.47 -12.10 -9.17
N LYS A 34 -14.71 -12.83 -10.27
CA LYS A 34 -15.72 -13.90 -10.31
C LYS A 34 -15.40 -15.06 -9.37
N ALA A 35 -14.13 -15.48 -9.28
CA ALA A 35 -13.71 -16.56 -8.38
C ALA A 35 -13.74 -16.14 -6.90
N GLY A 36 -13.59 -14.85 -6.62
CA GLY A 36 -13.42 -14.31 -5.28
C GLY A 36 -12.10 -14.73 -4.63
N GLY A 37 -12.02 -14.57 -3.32
CA GLY A 37 -10.82 -14.89 -2.54
C GLY A 37 -9.81 -13.74 -2.47
N THR A 38 -8.56 -14.09 -2.16
CA THR A 38 -7.51 -13.09 -1.87
C THR A 38 -6.59 -12.87 -3.08
N PRO A 39 -6.42 -11.64 -3.60
CA PRO A 39 -5.53 -11.32 -4.72
C PRO A 39 -4.05 -11.30 -4.27
N LYS A 40 -3.51 -12.47 -3.91
CA LYS A 40 -2.18 -12.59 -3.29
C LYS A 40 -1.07 -12.07 -4.21
N ALA A 41 -1.09 -12.45 -5.48
CA ALA A 41 -0.07 -12.06 -6.45
C ALA A 41 -0.03 -10.53 -6.63
N GLN A 42 -1.19 -9.90 -6.80
CA GLN A 42 -1.32 -8.45 -6.96
C GLN A 42 -0.84 -7.70 -5.71
N ARG A 43 -1.17 -8.22 -4.52
CA ARG A 43 -0.67 -7.65 -3.25
C ARG A 43 0.85 -7.76 -3.12
N ASP A 44 1.45 -8.85 -3.60
CA ASP A 44 2.90 -9.01 -3.59
C ASP A 44 3.58 -8.06 -4.58
N TRP A 45 3.04 -7.89 -5.79
CA TRP A 45 3.58 -6.92 -6.75
C TRP A 45 3.51 -5.48 -6.23
N ILE A 46 2.41 -5.10 -5.58
CA ILE A 46 2.31 -3.79 -4.91
C ILE A 46 3.39 -3.65 -3.82
N ARG A 47 3.63 -4.69 -3.03
CA ARG A 47 4.68 -4.67 -2.00
C ARG A 47 6.08 -4.51 -2.61
N GLU A 48 6.38 -5.27 -3.66
CA GLU A 48 7.67 -5.23 -4.36
C GLU A 48 7.92 -3.90 -5.06
N SER A 49 6.87 -3.24 -5.55
CA SER A 49 6.97 -1.93 -6.20
C SER A 49 7.41 -0.78 -5.28
N GLY A 50 7.29 -0.96 -3.96
CA GLY A 50 7.56 0.07 -2.96
C GLY A 50 6.43 1.07 -2.75
N LEU A 51 5.27 0.91 -3.40
CA LEU A 51 4.13 1.83 -3.26
C LEU A 51 3.53 1.88 -1.84
N LEU A 52 3.76 0.86 -1.01
CA LEU A 52 3.27 0.81 0.38
C LEU A 52 3.95 1.80 1.34
N LYS A 53 5.02 2.46 0.91
CA LYS A 53 5.72 3.50 1.69
C LYS A 53 5.65 4.88 1.05
N LEU A 54 4.85 5.02 0.00
CA LEU A 54 4.74 6.21 -0.85
C LEU A 54 4.52 7.49 -0.03
N ILE A 55 3.50 7.50 0.84
CA ILE A 55 3.10 8.67 1.64
C ILE A 55 3.69 8.70 3.04
N ILE A 56 4.50 7.70 3.41
CA ILE A 56 5.13 7.67 4.73
C ILE A 56 6.19 8.79 4.77
N PRO A 57 6.22 9.63 5.83
CA PRO A 57 7.25 10.64 5.98
C PRO A 57 8.67 10.05 5.95
N GLU A 58 9.60 10.82 5.41
CA GLU A 58 11.00 10.40 5.24
C GLU A 58 11.70 10.09 6.56
N GLU A 59 11.34 10.81 7.63
CA GLU A 59 11.84 10.55 8.99
C GLU A 59 11.51 9.13 9.49
N TYR A 60 10.52 8.48 8.89
CA TYR A 60 10.14 7.09 9.17
C TYR A 60 10.57 6.12 8.06
N GLY A 61 11.40 6.55 7.10
CA GLY A 61 11.93 5.72 6.01
C GLY A 61 11.02 5.58 4.79
N GLY A 62 9.96 6.40 4.69
CA GLY A 62 9.09 6.46 3.53
C GLY A 62 9.59 7.40 2.43
N ASP A 63 8.78 7.53 1.38
CA ASP A 63 9.15 8.33 0.19
C ASP A 63 8.54 9.75 0.17
N GLY A 64 7.75 10.10 1.20
CA GLY A 64 7.28 11.46 1.46
C GLY A 64 6.41 12.09 0.37
N GLN A 65 5.78 11.28 -0.49
CA GLN A 65 5.05 11.78 -1.66
C GLN A 65 3.69 12.39 -1.30
N SER A 66 3.15 13.17 -2.23
CA SER A 66 1.88 13.88 -2.08
C SER A 66 0.66 12.95 -2.06
N TRP A 67 -0.39 13.36 -1.34
CA TRP A 67 -1.71 12.70 -1.41
C TRP A 67 -2.31 12.77 -2.82
N THR A 68 -2.04 13.84 -3.57
CA THR A 68 -2.45 13.97 -4.97
C THR A 68 -1.90 12.83 -5.82
N LEU A 69 -0.62 12.52 -5.69
CA LEU A 69 -0.01 11.37 -6.38
C LEU A 69 -0.61 10.05 -5.91
N ALA A 70 -0.76 9.84 -4.60
CA ALA A 70 -1.33 8.62 -4.06
C ALA A 70 -2.76 8.35 -4.60
N LEU A 71 -3.60 9.38 -4.67
CA LEU A 71 -4.95 9.28 -5.22
C LEU A 71 -4.99 9.12 -6.75
N ARG A 72 -3.97 9.60 -7.47
CA ARG A 72 -3.81 9.29 -8.91
C ARG A 72 -3.49 7.81 -9.11
N ILE A 73 -2.61 7.24 -8.30
CA ILE A 73 -2.27 5.81 -8.36
C ILE A 73 -3.48 4.93 -8.04
N VAL A 74 -4.27 5.28 -7.02
CA VAL A 74 -5.54 4.59 -6.74
C VAL A 74 -6.46 4.61 -7.95
N ARG A 75 -6.58 5.76 -8.63
CA ARG A 75 -7.37 5.89 -9.87
C ARG A 75 -6.82 5.04 -11.00
N GLU A 76 -5.50 4.95 -11.17
CA GLU A 76 -4.90 4.07 -12.19
C GLU A 76 -5.22 2.60 -11.93
N PHE A 77 -5.11 2.13 -10.68
CA PHE A 77 -5.49 0.76 -10.33
C PHE A 77 -6.99 0.52 -10.56
N ALA A 78 -7.84 1.47 -10.19
CA ALA A 78 -9.29 1.32 -10.27
C ALA A 78 -9.82 1.22 -11.70
N LYS A 79 -9.05 1.66 -12.72
CA LYS A 79 -9.41 1.47 -14.13
C LYS A 79 -9.44 -0.01 -14.53
N GLU A 80 -8.53 -0.81 -13.97
CA GLU A 80 -8.31 -2.20 -14.37
C GLU A 80 -8.80 -3.20 -13.32
N ASP A 81 -8.70 -2.86 -12.03
CA ASP A 81 -9.10 -3.71 -10.92
C ASP A 81 -9.54 -2.88 -9.70
N ALA A 82 -10.86 -2.76 -9.53
CA ALA A 82 -11.45 -2.03 -8.41
C ALA A 82 -11.17 -2.68 -7.05
N ALA A 83 -11.06 -4.01 -6.96
CA ALA A 83 -10.80 -4.71 -5.71
C ALA A 83 -9.37 -4.46 -5.22
N VAL A 84 -8.38 -4.53 -6.11
CA VAL A 84 -6.98 -4.20 -5.79
C VAL A 84 -6.81 -2.72 -5.49
N ALA A 85 -7.47 -1.84 -6.25
CA ALA A 85 -7.48 -0.41 -5.97
C ALA A 85 -8.04 -0.09 -4.58
N HIS A 86 -9.12 -0.78 -4.18
CA HIS A 86 -9.72 -0.67 -2.86
C HIS A 86 -8.74 -1.09 -1.76
N LEU A 87 -8.05 -2.23 -1.92
CA LEU A 87 -7.03 -2.68 -0.96
C LEU A 87 -5.93 -1.63 -0.78
N PHE A 88 -5.39 -1.10 -1.88
CA PHE A 88 -4.35 -0.06 -1.82
C PHE A 88 -4.87 1.24 -1.18
N GLY A 89 -6.08 1.68 -1.53
CA GLY A 89 -6.72 2.84 -0.91
C GLY A 89 -6.93 2.68 0.59
N TYR A 90 -7.33 1.50 1.05
CA TYR A 90 -7.49 1.20 2.48
C TYR A 90 -6.18 1.26 3.23
N HIS A 91 -5.11 0.74 2.64
CA HIS A 91 -3.78 0.86 3.22
C HIS A 91 -3.40 2.34 3.44
N LEU A 92 -3.61 3.20 2.44
CA LEU A 92 -3.36 4.64 2.58
C LEU A 92 -4.21 5.27 3.70
N ALA A 93 -5.48 4.88 3.82
CA ALA A 93 -6.36 5.36 4.88
C ALA A 93 -5.88 4.95 6.29
N VAL A 94 -5.35 3.73 6.44
CA VAL A 94 -4.73 3.28 7.71
C VAL A 94 -3.49 4.10 8.03
N LEU A 95 -2.62 4.37 7.04
CA LEU A 95 -1.46 5.25 7.24
C LEU A 95 -1.86 6.66 7.68
N ALA A 96 -2.92 7.24 7.07
CA ALA A 96 -3.47 8.53 7.49
C ALA A 96 -3.98 8.51 8.93
N ASN A 97 -4.59 7.40 9.36
CA ASN A 97 -5.08 7.25 10.72
C ASN A 97 -3.95 7.24 11.76
N PHE A 98 -2.79 6.65 11.46
CA PHE A 98 -1.63 6.76 12.37
C PHE A 98 -1.29 8.24 12.62
N ASN A 99 -1.27 9.05 11.57
CA ASN A 99 -1.00 10.49 11.70
C ASN A 99 -2.09 11.24 12.48
N ARG A 100 -3.35 10.83 12.36
CA ARG A 100 -4.49 11.51 13.00
C ARG A 100 -4.69 11.14 14.47
N VAL A 101 -4.56 9.86 14.83
CA VAL A 101 -4.94 9.35 16.16
C VAL A 101 -3.86 8.57 16.89
N GLY A 102 -2.74 8.25 16.23
CA GLY A 102 -1.63 7.54 16.88
C GLY A 102 -0.82 8.48 17.76
N THR A 103 -0.33 7.99 18.90
CA THR A 103 0.69 8.69 19.69
C THR A 103 2.00 8.83 18.91
N ALA A 104 2.89 9.75 19.29
CA ALA A 104 4.18 9.92 18.62
C ALA A 104 5.00 8.62 18.60
N ALA A 105 5.00 7.87 19.70
CA ALA A 105 5.68 6.57 19.80
C ALA A 105 5.06 5.51 18.86
N GLN A 106 3.73 5.43 18.80
CA GLN A 106 3.05 4.50 17.89
C GLN A 106 3.28 4.87 16.42
N ARG A 107 3.19 6.15 16.05
CA ARG A 107 3.48 6.62 14.69
C ARG A 107 4.88 6.22 14.27
N LYS A 108 5.89 6.56 15.08
CA LYS A 108 7.28 6.21 14.82
C LYS A 108 7.43 4.70 14.65
N HIS A 109 6.90 3.91 15.58
CA HIS A 109 7.03 2.45 15.52
C HIS A 109 6.39 1.86 14.27
N PHE A 110 5.10 2.13 14.03
CA PHE A 110 4.34 1.47 12.97
C PHE A 110 4.71 1.98 11.58
N LEU A 111 4.96 3.28 11.40
CA LEU A 111 5.34 3.82 10.09
C LEU A 111 6.74 3.34 9.69
N THR A 112 7.71 3.35 10.62
CA THR A 112 9.05 2.81 10.36
C THR A 112 9.00 1.33 10.02
N LYS A 113 8.28 0.52 10.80
CA LYS A 113 8.16 -0.92 10.50
C LYS A 113 7.41 -1.19 9.21
N THR A 114 6.46 -0.34 8.84
CA THR A 114 5.77 -0.45 7.55
C THR A 114 6.72 -0.21 6.39
N ALA A 115 7.50 0.88 6.46
CA ALA A 115 8.46 1.22 5.42
C ALA A 115 9.57 0.17 5.27
N GLU A 116 10.08 -0.36 6.38
CA GLU A 116 11.12 -1.41 6.40
C GLU A 116 10.64 -2.75 5.83
N ASN A 117 9.42 -3.17 6.19
CA ASN A 117 8.95 -4.54 5.94
C ASN A 117 7.95 -4.65 4.78
N GLY A 118 7.53 -3.52 4.20
CA GLY A 118 6.46 -3.47 3.20
C GLY A 118 5.13 -4.01 3.76
N TRP A 119 4.73 -3.57 4.96
CA TRP A 119 3.47 -4.03 5.55
C TRP A 119 2.28 -3.50 4.76
N PHE A 120 1.41 -4.42 4.34
CA PHE A 120 0.18 -4.09 3.63
C PHE A 120 -0.97 -4.16 4.63
N TRP A 121 -1.29 -3.00 5.20
CA TRP A 121 -2.37 -2.84 6.18
C TRP A 121 -3.74 -3.14 5.56
N GLY A 122 -4.49 -4.04 6.21
CA GLY A 122 -5.92 -4.19 6.03
C GLY A 122 -6.68 -3.45 7.13
N ASN A 123 -8.01 -3.41 7.00
CA ASN A 123 -8.89 -2.94 8.06
C ASN A 123 -9.81 -4.08 8.49
N THR A 124 -9.97 -4.24 9.81
CA THR A 124 -10.92 -5.19 10.41
C THR A 124 -12.17 -4.48 10.91
N ALA A 125 -12.33 -3.19 10.62
CA ALA A 125 -13.51 -2.41 10.98
C ALA A 125 -14.71 -2.77 10.12
N ASN A 126 -15.48 -3.70 10.64
CA ASN A 126 -16.89 -3.83 10.38
C ASN A 126 -17.65 -2.56 10.86
N SER A 127 -18.74 -2.22 10.17
CA SER A 127 -19.72 -1.21 10.61
C SER A 127 -20.45 -1.58 11.91
N ARG A 128 -20.11 -2.74 12.50
CA ARG A 128 -20.61 -3.26 13.77
C ARG A 128 -19.45 -3.41 14.78
N GLY A 129 -19.03 -2.29 15.36
CA GLY A 129 -18.42 -2.21 16.69
C GLY A 129 -17.08 -2.93 16.95
N ALA A 130 -16.06 -2.12 17.27
CA ALA A 130 -14.74 -2.45 17.83
C ALA A 130 -13.77 -3.23 16.95
N SER A 131 -12.81 -2.51 16.37
CA SER A 131 -11.84 -3.03 15.41
C SER A 131 -10.42 -2.82 15.93
N LYS A 132 -9.63 -3.90 16.00
CA LYS A 132 -8.20 -3.85 16.30
C LYS A 132 -7.42 -3.83 14.98
N LEU A 133 -6.54 -2.86 14.80
CA LEU A 133 -5.61 -2.79 13.67
C LEU A 133 -4.61 -3.96 13.75
N THR A 134 -4.52 -4.78 12.69
CA THR A 134 -3.57 -5.89 12.60
C THR A 134 -2.68 -5.72 11.36
N ALA A 135 -1.36 -5.76 11.54
CA ALA A 135 -0.39 -5.77 10.44
C ALA A 135 -0.20 -7.20 9.92
N VAL A 136 -0.07 -7.37 8.61
CA VAL A 136 0.21 -8.67 7.97
C VAL A 136 1.58 -8.63 7.29
N GLY A 137 2.51 -9.48 7.76
CA GLY A 137 3.88 -9.61 7.23
C GLY A 137 4.01 -10.50 6.00
N LYS A 138 5.24 -10.61 5.44
CA LYS A 138 5.55 -11.35 4.20
C LYS A 138 5.18 -12.85 4.23
N THR A 139 5.13 -13.48 5.40
CA THR A 139 4.92 -14.93 5.56
C THR A 139 3.49 -15.32 5.94
N ALA A 140 2.59 -14.36 6.09
CA ALA A 140 1.24 -14.65 6.56
C ALA A 140 0.34 -15.06 5.38
N ASN A 141 0.16 -16.37 5.24
CA ASN A 141 -1.02 -16.96 4.60
C ASN A 141 -2.19 -16.76 5.55
N ILE A 142 -3.16 -15.94 5.15
CA ILE A 142 -4.44 -15.83 5.83
C ILE A 142 -5.43 -16.59 4.97
N PHE A 143 -6.07 -17.60 5.57
CA PHE A 143 -7.14 -18.43 4.99
C PHE A 143 -8.33 -17.57 4.56
#